data_AF-A0A9X1UPC1-F1
#
_entry.id   AF-A0A9X1UPC1-F1
#
_cell.length_a   1.000
_cell.length_b   1.000
_cell.length_c   1.000
_cell.angle_alpha   90.00
_cell.angle_beta   90.00
_cell.angle_gamma   90.00
#
_symmetry.space_group_name_H-M   'P 1'
#
loop_
_entity.id
_entity.type
_entity.pdbx_description
1 polymer ?
#
loop_
_entity_poly.entity_id
_entity_poly.type
_entity_poly.pdbx_seq_one_letter_code
_entity_poly.pdbx_strand_id
1 'polypeptide(L)'
;MTQSTMYQFRLDANEKRQAFEVFDELGIKPAQAIRLFLRQVTATKSIPFDVAIPNATTQRAMQDVDAMIADKQARFSSDKELFDALEKAD
;
A
#
# COMPACT_ATOMS: atom_id res chain seq x y z
N MET A 1 -2.80 21.36 27.78
CA MET A 1 -1.91 22.17 26.93
C MET A 1 -1.52 21.32 25.74
N THR A 2 -1.85 21.72 24.50
CA THR A 2 -1.48 20.97 23.30
C THR A 2 -0.05 21.31 22.91
N GLN A 3 0.91 20.44 23.24
CA GLN A 3 2.28 20.58 22.75
C GLN A 3 2.29 20.36 21.24
N SER A 4 2.67 21.40 20.49
CA SER A 4 2.88 21.32 19.05
C SER A 4 4.37 21.14 18.77
N THR A 5 4.74 20.05 18.12
CA THR A 5 6.13 19.76 17.75
C THR A 5 6.34 20.11 16.27
N MET A 6 7.46 20.76 15.94
CA MET A 6 7.81 21.11 14.57
C MET A 6 8.61 19.98 13.91
N TYR A 7 8.22 19.61 12.67
CA TYR A 7 8.95 18.67 11.83
C TYR A 7 9.41 19.39 10.56
N GLN A 8 10.71 19.30 10.27
CA GLN A 8 11.33 19.89 9.07
C GLN A 8 12.04 18.78 8.30
N PHE A 9 11.87 18.76 6.99
CA PHE A 9 12.56 17.84 6.09
C PHE A 9 13.05 18.59 4.87
N ARG A 10 14.15 18.12 4.28
CA ARG A 10 14.69 18.69 3.03
C ARG A 10 13.96 18.06 1.86
N LEU A 11 13.68 18.89 0.86
CA LEU A 11 13.05 18.52 -0.41
C LEU A 11 13.90 19.09 -1.53
N ASP A 12 13.94 18.39 -2.65
CA ASP A 12 14.46 18.98 -3.88
C ASP A 12 13.53 20.10 -4.37
N ALA A 13 14.09 21.10 -5.06
CA ALA A 13 13.34 22.25 -5.54
C ALA A 13 12.29 21.87 -6.60
N ASN A 14 12.59 20.86 -7.44
CA ASN A 14 11.65 20.36 -8.44
C ASN A 14 10.55 19.52 -7.80
N GLU A 15 10.90 18.60 -6.90
CA GLU A 15 9.94 17.78 -6.15
C GLU A 15 8.95 18.63 -5.36
N LYS A 16 9.45 19.67 -4.67
CA LYS A 16 8.60 20.63 -3.95
C LYS A 16 7.58 21.29 -4.88
N ARG A 17 8.00 21.73 -6.06
CA ARG A 17 7.13 22.43 -7.02
C ARG A 17 6.00 21.52 -7.49
N GLN A 18 6.36 20.34 -7.98
CA GLN A 18 5.41 19.35 -8.50
C GLN A 18 4.39 18.92 -7.43
N ALA A 19 4.86 18.60 -6.21
CA ALA A 19 3.97 18.20 -5.14
C ALA A 19 3.02 19.33 -4.71
N PHE A 20 3.50 20.58 -4.69
CA PHE A 20 2.70 21.72 -4.26
C PHE A 20 1.65 22.10 -5.30
N GLU A 21 1.94 21.98 -6.59
CA GLU A 21 0.94 22.13 -7.67
C GLU A 21 -0.20 21.12 -7.51
N VAL A 22 0.14 19.84 -7.29
CA VAL A 22 -0.88 18.78 -7.06
C VAL A 22 -1.70 19.06 -5.80
N PHE A 23 -1.08 19.50 -4.71
CA PHE A 23 -1.82 19.83 -3.49
C PHE A 23 -2.75 21.04 -3.68
N ASP A 24 -2.35 22.02 -4.51
CA ASP A 24 -3.17 23.18 -4.85
C ASP A 24 -4.39 22.78 -5.69
N GLU A 25 -4.20 21.91 -6.69
CA GLU A 25 -5.29 21.32 -7.48
C GLU A 25 -6.28 20.53 -6.60
N LEU A 26 -5.78 19.83 -5.58
CA LEU A 26 -6.59 19.12 -4.59
C LEU A 26 -7.22 20.03 -3.52
N GLY A 27 -6.88 21.32 -3.51
CA GLY A 27 -7.40 22.30 -2.55
C GLY A 27 -6.92 22.10 -1.11
N ILE A 28 -5.80 21.41 -0.91
CA ILE A 28 -5.24 21.11 0.43
C ILE A 28 -3.87 21.76 0.62
N LYS A 29 -3.59 22.23 1.84
CA LYS A 29 -2.25 22.74 2.14
C LYS A 29 -1.27 21.57 2.30
N PRO A 30 0.00 21.72 1.91
CA PRO A 30 1.01 20.68 2.09
C PRO A 30 1.10 20.17 3.54
N ALA A 31 1.02 21.07 4.53
CA ALA A 31 1.00 20.68 5.94
C ALA A 31 -0.22 19.83 6.33
N GLN A 32 -1.38 20.03 5.68
CA GLN A 32 -2.56 19.20 5.88
C GLN A 32 -2.37 17.81 5.25
N ALA A 33 -1.80 17.74 4.05
CA ALA A 33 -1.48 16.47 3.38
C ALA A 33 -0.54 15.61 4.22
N ILE A 34 0.55 16.19 4.75
CA ILE A 34 1.50 15.47 5.62
C ILE A 34 0.83 15.03 6.93
N ARG A 35 -0.03 15.86 7.53
CA ARG A 35 -0.81 15.46 8.71
C ARG A 35 -1.75 14.30 8.41
N LEU A 36 -2.40 14.30 7.25
CA LEU A 36 -3.28 13.21 6.82
C LEU A 36 -2.50 11.91 6.66
N PHE A 37 -1.33 11.95 6.02
CA PHE A 37 -0.42 10.82 5.90
C PHE A 37 -0.06 10.22 7.27
N LEU A 38 0.40 11.06 8.22
CA LEU A 38 0.77 10.59 9.55
C LEU A 38 -0.42 9.97 10.30
N ARG A 39 -1.61 10.56 10.17
CA ARG A 39 -2.85 9.99 10.75
C ARG A 39 -3.16 8.63 10.15
N GLN A 40 -3.06 8.49 8.83
CA GLN A 40 -3.32 7.23 8.15
C GLN A 40 -2.34 6.13 8.57
N VAL A 41 -1.05 6.46 8.70
CA VAL A 41 -0.02 5.54 9.23
C VAL A 41 -0.39 5.06 10.63
N THR A 42 -0.81 5.98 11.51
CA THR A 42 -1.19 5.60 12.88
C THR A 42 -2.46 4.77 12.95
N ALA A 43 -3.42 4.99 12.04
CA ALA A 43 -4.71 4.32 12.00
C ALA A 43 -4.59 2.89 11.43
N THR A 44 -3.82 2.73 10.36
CA THR A 44 -3.67 1.44 9.65
C THR A 44 -2.51 0.61 10.15
N LYS A 45 -1.59 1.21 10.92
CA LYS A 45 -0.30 0.60 11.31
C LYS A 45 0.53 0.16 10.10
N SER A 46 0.30 0.77 8.94
CA SER A 46 1.02 0.51 7.69
C SER A 46 1.30 1.83 6.96
N ILE A 47 2.14 1.76 5.93
CA ILE A 47 2.33 2.91 5.05
C ILE A 47 1.16 2.95 4.05
N PRO A 48 0.47 4.10 3.89
CA PRO A 48 -0.73 4.23 3.06
C PRO A 48 -0.43 4.36 1.55
N PHE A 49 0.57 3.62 1.11
CA PHE A 49 0.91 3.38 -0.28
C PHE A 49 1.80 2.14 -0.29
N ASP A 50 1.80 1.41 -1.40
CA ASP A 50 2.58 0.17 -1.51
C ASP A 50 4.07 0.47 -1.44
N VAL A 51 4.67 0.24 -0.27
CA VAL A 51 6.12 0.25 -0.08
C VAL A 51 6.60 -1.19 -0.20
N ALA A 52 6.62 -1.70 -1.43
CA ALA A 52 7.12 -3.04 -1.70
C ALA A 52 8.15 -3.01 -2.83
N ILE A 53 9.36 -3.49 -2.51
CA ILE A 53 10.07 -4.37 -3.43
C ILE A 53 9.56 -5.77 -3.04
N PRO A 54 8.73 -6.43 -3.86
CA PRO A 54 8.20 -7.75 -3.50
C PRO A 54 9.38 -8.67 -3.14
N ASN A 55 9.36 -9.27 -1.94
CA ASN A 55 10.40 -10.23 -1.58
C ASN A 55 10.28 -11.48 -2.48
N ALA A 56 11.33 -12.29 -2.58
CA ALA A 56 11.36 -13.44 -3.50
C ALA A 56 10.18 -14.41 -3.29
N THR A 57 9.73 -14.60 -2.04
CA THR A 57 8.58 -15.43 -1.70
C THR A 57 7.27 -14.84 -2.23
N THR A 58 7.07 -13.53 -2.08
CA THR A 58 5.89 -12.83 -2.61
C THR A 58 5.88 -12.82 -4.13
N GLN A 59 7.04 -12.63 -4.79
CA GLN A 59 7.14 -12.72 -6.25
C GLN A 59 6.78 -14.11 -6.76
N ARG A 60 7.28 -15.16 -6.09
CA ARG A 60 6.98 -16.54 -6.44
C ARG A 60 5.50 -16.87 -6.23
N ALA A 61 4.91 -16.44 -5.12
CA ALA A 61 3.48 -16.64 -4.86
C ALA A 61 2.61 -15.96 -5.93
N MET A 62 2.98 -14.75 -6.38
CA MET A 62 2.29 -14.08 -7.47
C MET A 62 2.43 -14.83 -8.81
N GLN A 63 3.63 -15.33 -9.13
CA GLN A 63 3.87 -16.15 -10.32
C GLN A 63 3.10 -17.47 -10.30
N ASP A 64 3.06 -18.15 -9.14
CA ASP A 64 2.34 -19.41 -8.96
C ASP A 64 0.83 -19.19 -9.12
N VAL A 65 0.29 -18.10 -8.56
CA VAL A 65 -1.12 -17.72 -8.74
C VAL A 65 -1.43 -17.34 -10.20
N ASP A 66 -0.57 -16.57 -10.86
CA ASP A 66 -0.75 -16.21 -12.27
C ASP A 66 -0.77 -17.46 -13.18
N ALA A 67 0.08 -18.45 -12.89
CA ALA A 67 0.08 -19.74 -13.58
C ALA A 67 -1.20 -20.55 -13.30
N MET A 68 -1.66 -20.61 -12.04
CA MET A 68 -2.90 -21.30 -11.67
C MET A 68 -4.16 -20.66 -12.29
N ILE A 69 -4.16 -19.34 -12.49
CA ILE A 69 -5.23 -18.61 -13.17
C ILE A 69 -5.19 -18.91 -14.68
N ALA A 70 -4.01 -18.93 -15.29
CA ALA A 70 -3.84 -19.29 -16.70
C ALA A 70 -4.33 -20.72 -17.00
N ASP A 71 -4.06 -21.66 -16.08
CA ASP A 71 -4.48 -23.05 -16.17
C ASP A 71 -5.95 -23.28 -15.75
N LYS A 72 -6.70 -22.21 -15.43
CA LYS A 72 -8.11 -22.24 -14.98
C LYS A 72 -8.38 -23.10 -13.72
N GLN A 73 -7.34 -23.47 -12.97
CA GLN A 73 -7.46 -24.27 -11.75
C GLN A 73 -7.82 -23.42 -10.52
N ALA A 74 -7.72 -22.08 -10.63
CA ALA A 74 -7.94 -21.15 -9.52
C ALA A 74 -9.42 -20.86 -9.17
N ARG A 75 -10.38 -21.66 -9.65
CA ARG A 75 -11.81 -21.40 -9.42
C ARG A 75 -12.44 -22.53 -8.59
N PHE A 76 -12.75 -22.19 -7.35
CA PHE A 76 -13.50 -23.04 -6.44
C PHE A 76 -14.96 -22.55 -6.38
N SER A 77 -15.90 -23.49 -6.35
CA SER A 77 -17.33 -23.20 -6.38
C SER A 77 -17.93 -23.04 -4.98
N SER A 78 -17.17 -23.41 -3.94
CA SER A 78 -17.53 -23.21 -2.54
C SER A 78 -16.31 -22.93 -1.66
N ASP A 79 -16.56 -22.28 -0.53
CA ASP A 79 -15.61 -22.09 0.57
C ASP A 79 -15.02 -23.42 1.03
N LYS A 80 -15.85 -24.45 1.17
CA LYS A 80 -15.41 -25.80 1.58
C LYS A 80 -14.41 -26.40 0.59
N GLU A 81 -14.66 -26.26 -0.71
CA GLU A 81 -13.76 -26.77 -1.76
C GLU A 81 -12.41 -26.04 -1.76
N LEU A 82 -12.40 -24.74 -1.47
CA LEU A 82 -11.18 -23.96 -1.30
C LEU A 82 -10.36 -24.45 -0.09
N PHE A 83 -10.98 -24.62 1.07
CA PHE A 83 -10.27 -25.07 2.28
C PHE A 83 -9.76 -26.50 2.15
N ASP A 84 -10.54 -27.41 1.57
CA ASP A 84 -10.14 -28.80 1.30
C ASP A 84 -8.94 -28.88 0.33
N ALA A 85 -8.81 -27.91 -0.60
CA ALA A 85 -7.69 -27.86 -1.55
C ALA A 85 -6.42 -27.32 -0.89
N LEU A 86 -6.54 -26.32 -0.02
CA LEU A 86 -5.40 -25.75 0.72
C LEU A 86 -4.82 -26.76 1.72
N GLU A 87 -5.67 -27.52 2.41
CA GLU A 87 -5.24 -28.54 3.38
C GLU A 87 -4.56 -29.75 2.71
N LYS A 88 -4.80 -29.98 1.42
CA LYS A 88 -4.13 -31.03 0.62
C LYS A 88 -2.82 -30.59 -0.03
N ALA A 89 -2.52 -29.29 0.01
CA ALA A 89 -1.33 -28.70 -0.62
C ALA A 89 -0.13 -28.57 0.35
N ASP A 90 -0.34 -28.86 1.63
CA ASP A 90 0.69 -29.07 2.67
C ASP A 90 1.13 -30.55 2.76
#